data_AF-A0A8X6I215-F1
#
_entry.id   AF-A0A8X6I215-F1
#
_cell.length_a   1.000
_cell.length_b   1.000
_cell.length_c   1.000
_cell.angle_alpha   90.00
_cell.angle_beta   90.00
_cell.angle_gamma   90.00
#
_symmetry.space_group_name_H-M   'P 1'
#
loop_
_entity.id
_entity.type
_entity.pdbx_description
1 polymer ?
#
loop_
_entity_poly.entity_id
_entity_poly.type
_entity_poly.pdbx_seq_one_letter_code
_entity_poly.pdbx_strand_id
1 'polypeptide(L)'
;MFTLYYDILKPVYQENVNLLYTDTDSLSLEIWTEDVYDDLANKFENLVDFSNYNASHRYYSKKYQSLLGYLKDETKGIPITEFCALRPKMYSYIFGKENKKTAKGTKKTVVQNILHHDMYLNVLKKRSLDKK
;
A
#
# COMPACT_ATOMS: atom_id res chain seq x y z
N MET A 1 8.66 -6.41 9.20
CA MET A 1 8.53 -6.25 7.73
C MET A 1 9.18 -7.38 6.97
N PHE A 2 10.47 -7.70 7.17
CA PHE A 2 11.14 -8.78 6.45
C PHE A 2 10.48 -10.16 6.66
N THR A 3 10.32 -10.59 7.91
CA THR A 3 9.61 -11.84 8.27
C THR A 3 8.19 -11.90 7.73
N LEU A 4 7.45 -10.78 7.79
CA LEU A 4 6.11 -10.73 7.22
C LEU A 4 6.10 -11.02 5.72
N TYR A 5 7.02 -10.44 4.96
CA TYR A 5 7.07 -10.70 3.52
C TYR A 5 7.59 -12.11 3.21
N TYR A 6 8.75 -12.49 3.73
CA TYR A 6 9.44 -13.72 3.33
C TYR A 6 8.91 -14.99 4.02
N ASP A 7 8.52 -14.90 5.30
CA ASP A 7 8.15 -16.08 6.09
C ASP A 7 6.62 -16.29 6.12
N ILE A 8 5.84 -15.24 5.84
CA ILE A 8 4.37 -15.28 5.94
C ILE A 8 3.71 -15.12 4.56
N LEU A 9 3.96 -14.03 3.85
CA LEU A 9 3.26 -13.73 2.59
C LEU A 9 3.80 -14.54 1.40
N LYS A 10 5.12 -14.60 1.23
CA LYS A 10 5.75 -15.29 0.09
C LYS A 10 5.45 -16.80 0.06
N PRO A 11 5.39 -17.54 1.18
CA PRO A 11 5.00 -18.94 1.14
C PRO A 11 3.52 -19.17 0.81
N VAL A 12 2.63 -18.26 1.22
CA VAL A 12 1.18 -18.37 0.97
C VAL A 12 0.83 -18.02 -0.48
N TYR A 13 1.37 -16.92 -1.01
CA TYR A 13 1.05 -16.44 -2.35
C TYR A 13 2.05 -16.87 -3.43
N GLN A 14 3.24 -17.34 -3.04
CA GLN A 14 4.28 -17.82 -3.97
C GLN A 14 4.64 -16.76 -5.03
N GLU A 15 4.46 -17.07 -6.31
CA GLU A 15 4.69 -16.14 -7.43
C GLU A 15 3.63 -15.02 -7.52
N ASN A 16 2.48 -15.19 -6.86
CA ASN A 16 1.37 -14.25 -6.89
C ASN A 16 1.53 -13.06 -5.93
N VAL A 17 2.73 -12.82 -5.40
CA VAL A 17 3.04 -11.65 -4.58
C VAL A 17 4.34 -10.99 -4.99
N ASN A 18 4.25 -9.68 -5.24
CA ASN A 18 5.37 -8.81 -5.55
C ASN A 18 5.46 -7.67 -4.53
N LEU A 19 6.64 -7.47 -3.97
CA LEU A 19 6.95 -6.29 -3.16
C LEU A 19 7.24 -5.10 -4.08
N LEU A 20 6.31 -4.14 -4.16
CA LEU A 20 6.47 -2.94 -4.97
C LEU A 20 7.35 -1.90 -4.27
N TYR A 21 7.14 -1.70 -2.96
CA TYR A 21 7.81 -0.64 -2.22
C TYR A 21 7.76 -0.87 -0.70
N THR A 22 8.73 -0.31 0.03
CA THR A 22 8.75 -0.30 1.50
C THR A 22 9.34 1.00 2.06
N ASP A 23 8.80 1.49 3.16
CA ASP A 23 9.34 2.62 3.92
C ASP A 23 9.11 2.41 5.42
N THR A 24 10.19 2.17 6.17
CA THR A 24 10.26 1.97 7.63
C THR A 24 9.36 0.85 8.18
N ASP A 25 8.07 1.10 8.27
CA ASP A 25 7.02 0.26 8.86
C ASP A 25 5.86 -0.03 7.90
N SER A 26 6.01 0.32 6.62
CA SER A 26 5.01 0.11 5.56
C SER A 26 5.49 -0.82 4.44
N LEU A 27 4.53 -1.54 3.84
CA LEU A 27 4.71 -2.34 2.63
C LEU A 27 3.64 -1.99 1.61
N SER A 28 4.04 -1.82 0.35
CA SER A 28 3.15 -1.77 -0.80
C SER A 28 3.36 -3.03 -1.61
N LEU A 29 2.30 -3.83 -1.73
CA LEU A 29 2.34 -5.16 -2.32
C LEU A 29 1.40 -5.20 -3.51
N GLU A 30 1.81 -5.89 -4.56
CA GLU A 30 0.93 -6.36 -5.64
C GLU A 30 0.66 -7.84 -5.37
N ILE A 31 -0.62 -8.19 -5.17
CA ILE A 31 -1.06 -9.53 -4.83
C ILE A 31 -2.10 -9.96 -5.85
N TRP A 32 -1.94 -11.16 -6.40
CA TRP A 32 -2.86 -11.78 -7.34
C TRP A 32 -3.67 -12.86 -6.60
N THR A 33 -4.90 -12.54 -6.23
CA THR A 33 -5.82 -13.45 -5.51
C THR A 33 -7.27 -13.11 -5.85
N GLU A 34 -8.22 -13.97 -5.49
CA GLU A 34 -9.65 -13.73 -5.72
C GLU A 34 -10.18 -12.58 -4.85
N ASP A 35 -9.89 -12.62 -3.54
CA ASP A 35 -10.24 -11.56 -2.60
C ASP A 35 -9.15 -11.41 -1.53
N VAL A 36 -8.36 -10.34 -1.64
CA VAL A 36 -7.28 -10.04 -0.71
C VAL A 36 -7.79 -9.74 0.70
N TYR A 37 -8.99 -9.16 0.83
CA TYR A 37 -9.55 -8.82 2.13
C TYR A 37 -10.05 -10.07 2.85
N ASP A 38 -10.59 -11.03 2.11
CA ASP A 38 -10.92 -12.34 2.65
C ASP A 38 -9.68 -13.10 3.10
N ASP A 39 -8.59 -13.06 2.32
CA ASP A 39 -7.31 -13.64 2.72
C ASP A 39 -6.76 -12.98 3.99
N LEU A 40 -6.81 -11.64 4.09
CA LEU A 40 -6.38 -10.92 5.29
C LEU A 40 -7.23 -11.31 6.51
N ALA A 41 -8.54 -11.47 6.34
CA ALA A 41 -9.45 -11.79 7.44
C ALA A 41 -9.36 -13.25 7.89
N ASN A 42 -9.18 -14.20 6.97
CA ASN A 42 -9.24 -15.63 7.27
C ASN A 42 -7.86 -16.28 7.45
N LYS A 43 -6.86 -15.87 6.66
CA LYS A 43 -5.50 -16.45 6.70
C LYS A 43 -4.55 -15.65 7.57
N PHE A 44 -4.77 -14.34 7.69
CA PHE A 44 -3.87 -13.41 8.38
C PHE A 44 -4.55 -12.61 9.51
N GLU A 45 -5.66 -13.10 10.08
CA GLU A 45 -6.44 -12.38 11.10
C GLU A 45 -5.56 -11.87 12.26
N ASN A 46 -4.60 -12.70 12.69
CA ASN A 46 -3.71 -12.41 13.82
C ASN A 46 -2.59 -11.41 13.50
N LEU A 47 -2.57 -10.83 12.29
CA LEU A 47 -1.55 -9.88 11.85
C LEU A 47 -2.13 -8.51 11.49
N VAL A 48 -3.44 -8.40 11.33
CA VAL A 48 -4.09 -7.22 10.75
C VAL A 48 -5.09 -6.61 11.72
N ASP A 49 -5.00 -5.29 11.90
CA ASP A 49 -5.96 -4.46 12.62
C ASP A 49 -6.98 -3.89 11.63
N PHE A 50 -8.21 -4.42 11.67
CA PHE A 50 -9.35 -3.98 10.85
C PHE A 50 -10.16 -2.83 11.45
N SER A 51 -9.70 -2.23 12.56
CA SER A 51 -10.48 -1.21 13.29
C SER A 51 -10.64 0.10 12.53
N ASN A 52 -9.87 0.33 11.46
CA ASN A 52 -9.94 1.51 10.62
C ASN A 52 -10.88 1.37 9.42
N TYR A 53 -11.54 0.22 9.26
CA TYR A 53 -12.52 -0.02 8.20
C TYR A 53 -13.84 0.70 8.55
N ASN A 54 -14.71 0.90 7.56
CA ASN A 54 -16.05 1.40 7.82
C ASN A 54 -16.82 0.37 8.69
N ALA A 55 -17.60 0.83 9.66
CA ALA A 55 -18.41 -0.03 10.52
C ALA A 55 -19.41 -0.93 9.75
N SER A 56 -19.80 -0.54 8.53
CA SER A 56 -20.63 -1.35 7.64
C SER A 56 -19.86 -2.42 6.86
N HIS A 57 -18.52 -2.44 6.94
CA HIS A 57 -17.69 -3.39 6.20
C HIS A 57 -17.71 -4.76 6.87
N ARG A 58 -17.77 -5.84 6.07
CA ARG A 58 -17.86 -7.23 6.55
C ARG A 58 -16.77 -7.61 7.56
N TYR A 59 -15.55 -7.17 7.31
CA TYR A 59 -14.37 -7.49 8.13
C TYR A 59 -14.06 -6.46 9.24
N TYR A 60 -14.93 -5.47 9.46
CA TYR A 60 -14.72 -4.48 10.52
C TYR A 60 -14.66 -5.16 11.90
N SER A 61 -13.56 -4.93 12.63
CA SER A 61 -13.37 -5.47 13.98
C SER A 61 -12.48 -4.56 14.81
N LYS A 62 -12.81 -4.39 16.10
CA LYS A 62 -11.98 -3.64 17.06
C LYS A 62 -11.04 -4.53 17.89
N LYS A 63 -10.98 -5.83 17.58
CA LYS A 63 -10.23 -6.83 18.36
C LYS A 63 -8.75 -6.46 18.57
N TYR A 64 -8.11 -5.90 17.54
CA TYR A 64 -6.68 -5.55 17.56
C TYR A 64 -6.43 -4.04 17.50
N GLN A 65 -7.44 -3.23 17.84
CA GLN A 65 -7.37 -1.78 17.71
C GLN A 65 -6.19 -1.20 18.51
N SER A 66 -5.24 -0.59 17.79
CA SER A 66 -4.07 0.08 18.38
C SER A 66 -3.15 -0.84 19.21
N LEU A 67 -3.19 -2.15 18.97
CA LEU A 67 -2.24 -3.07 19.57
C LEU A 67 -0.91 -3.05 18.80
N LEU A 68 0.20 -3.13 19.54
CA LEU A 68 1.53 -3.15 18.96
C LEU A 68 1.77 -4.46 18.19
N GLY A 69 2.32 -4.35 16.98
CA GLY A 69 2.65 -5.50 16.13
C GLY A 69 1.58 -5.87 15.10
N TYR A 70 0.38 -5.27 15.18
CA TYR A 70 -0.67 -5.46 14.18
C TYR A 70 -0.59 -4.39 13.09
N LEU A 71 -0.82 -4.81 11.85
CA LEU A 71 -0.72 -3.99 10.65
C LEU A 71 -2.07 -3.38 10.31
N LYS A 72 -2.07 -2.11 9.94
CA LYS A 72 -3.27 -1.45 9.42
C LYS A 72 -3.19 -1.39 7.90
N ASP A 73 -4.31 -1.66 7.25
CA ASP A 73 -4.45 -1.34 5.84
C ASP A 73 -4.67 0.19 5.70
N GLU A 74 -3.71 0.87 5.08
CA GLU A 74 -3.75 2.33 4.90
C GLU A 74 -4.96 2.80 4.08
N THR A 75 -5.50 1.94 3.21
CA THR A 75 -6.57 2.27 2.27
C THR A 75 -7.98 1.91 2.79
N LYS A 76 -8.07 1.35 4.00
CA LYS A 76 -9.33 1.07 4.71
C LYS A 76 -10.31 0.19 3.91
N GLY A 77 -9.80 -0.82 3.21
CA GLY A 77 -10.62 -1.73 2.41
C GLY A 77 -10.87 -1.28 0.96
N ILE A 78 -10.18 -0.23 0.49
CA ILE A 78 -10.33 0.27 -0.89
C ILE A 78 -9.08 -0.08 -1.71
N PRO A 79 -9.19 -0.93 -2.75
CA PRO A 79 -8.04 -1.34 -3.53
C PRO A 79 -7.30 -0.16 -4.18
N ILE A 80 -5.97 -0.26 -4.21
CA ILE A 80 -5.11 0.65 -4.97
C ILE A 80 -5.25 0.29 -6.45
N THR A 81 -5.62 1.26 -7.29
CA THR A 81 -5.75 1.07 -8.74
C THR A 81 -4.47 1.42 -9.48
N GLU A 82 -3.71 2.39 -8.97
CA GLU A 82 -2.45 2.81 -9.57
C GLU A 82 -1.41 3.10 -8.49
N PHE A 83 -0.17 2.65 -8.70
CA PHE A 83 0.94 2.88 -7.80
C PHE A 83 2.18 3.30 -8.59
N CYS A 84 2.87 4.35 -8.12
CA CYS A 84 4.11 4.83 -8.70
C CYS A 84 5.10 5.24 -7.61
N ALA A 85 6.28 4.63 -7.61
CA ALA A 85 7.40 5.02 -6.75
C ALA A 85 8.59 5.46 -7.59
N LEU A 86 9.20 6.60 -7.25
CA LEU A 86 10.32 7.17 -8.00
C LEU A 86 11.67 7.04 -7.27
N ARG A 87 11.64 7.25 -5.95
CA ARG A 87 12.81 7.19 -5.07
C ARG A 87 12.37 6.93 -3.63
N PRO A 88 13.30 6.60 -2.71
CA PRO A 88 12.97 6.51 -1.30
C PRO A 88 12.24 7.75 -0.79
N LYS A 89 11.12 7.53 -0.09
CA LYS A 89 10.21 8.53 0.47
C LYS A 89 9.59 9.46 -0.58
N MET A 90 9.44 8.98 -1.82
CA MET A 90 8.75 9.67 -2.91
C MET A 90 7.95 8.68 -3.77
N TYR A 91 6.65 8.66 -3.53
CA TYR A 91 5.71 7.77 -4.19
C TYR A 91 4.32 8.40 -4.22
N SER A 92 3.48 7.91 -5.11
CA SER A 92 2.08 8.29 -5.21
C SER A 92 1.25 7.08 -5.59
N TYR A 93 0.02 7.02 -5.07
CA TYR A 93 -0.93 5.98 -5.42
C TYR A 93 -2.37 6.50 -5.40
N ILE A 94 -3.21 5.87 -6.21
CA ILE A 94 -4.63 6.17 -6.35
C ILE A 94 -5.43 5.00 -5.81
N PHE A 95 -6.44 5.28 -5.00
CA PHE A 95 -7.35 4.28 -4.46
C PHE A 95 -8.76 4.87 -4.41
N GLY A 96 -9.74 4.17 -4.99
CA GLY A 96 -11.09 4.68 -5.14
C GLY A 96 -11.13 6.05 -5.83
N LYS A 97 -11.57 7.09 -5.10
CA LYS A 97 -11.61 8.49 -5.59
C LYS A 97 -10.52 9.37 -4.97
N GLU A 98 -9.63 8.79 -4.17
CA GLU A 98 -8.60 9.49 -3.44
C GLU A 98 -7.22 9.25 -4.05
N ASN A 99 -6.31 10.17 -3.74
CA ASN A 99 -4.93 10.13 -4.20
C ASN A 99 -4.01 10.52 -3.05
N LYS A 100 -3.08 9.63 -2.69
CA LYS A 100 -2.02 9.91 -1.72
C LYS A 100 -0.71 10.19 -2.45
N LYS A 101 -0.02 11.24 -2.01
CA LYS A 101 1.27 11.68 -2.54
C LYS A 101 2.24 11.89 -1.39
N THR A 102 3.42 11.30 -1.54
CA THR A 102 4.53 11.48 -0.62
C THR A 102 5.74 12.00 -1.40
N ALA A 103 6.36 13.05 -0.89
CA ALA A 103 7.63 13.58 -1.38
C ALA A 103 8.39 14.22 -0.22
N LYS A 104 9.23 13.44 0.46
CA LYS A 104 10.03 13.94 1.58
C LYS A 104 11.04 14.99 1.10
N GLY A 105 11.20 16.05 1.89
CA GLY A 105 12.05 17.21 1.57
C GLY A 105 11.33 18.31 0.79
N THR A 106 10.11 18.06 0.31
CA THR A 106 9.28 19.06 -0.36
C THR A 106 8.29 19.69 0.61
N LYS A 107 7.99 20.99 0.44
CA LYS A 107 6.99 21.71 1.25
C LYS A 107 5.61 21.04 1.09
N LYS A 108 4.88 20.87 2.19
CA LYS A 108 3.55 20.21 2.18
C LYS A 108 2.57 20.86 1.20
N THR A 109 2.55 22.19 1.11
CA THR A 109 1.68 22.92 0.18
C THR A 109 1.98 22.59 -1.28
N VAL A 110 3.25 22.39 -1.63
CA VAL A 110 3.66 21.98 -2.99
C VAL A 110 3.18 20.55 -3.26
N VAL A 111 3.33 19.64 -2.30
CA VAL A 111 2.86 18.25 -2.46
C VAL A 111 1.35 18.17 -2.63
N GLN A 112 0.60 19.02 -1.92
CA GLN A 112 -0.86 19.02 -1.97
C GLN A 112 -1.42 19.70 -3.22
N ASN A 113 -0.87 20.87 -3.59
CA ASN A 113 -1.48 21.74 -4.59
C ASN A 113 -0.81 21.70 -5.96
N ILE A 114 0.43 21.20 -6.06
CA ILE A 114 1.24 21.25 -7.29
C ILE A 114 1.54 19.84 -7.80
N LEU A 115 1.86 18.90 -6.91
CA LEU A 115 2.17 17.53 -7.34
C LEU A 115 0.87 16.77 -7.68
N HIS A 116 0.87 16.14 -8.85
CA HIS A 116 -0.20 15.25 -9.32
C HIS A 116 0.36 13.86 -9.63
N HIS A 117 -0.48 12.82 -9.54
CA HIS A 117 -0.05 11.44 -9.84
C HIS A 117 0.58 11.34 -11.23
N ASP A 118 -0.03 12.00 -12.22
CA ASP A 118 0.46 12.03 -13.60
C ASP A 118 1.88 12.57 -13.72
N MET A 119 2.29 13.51 -12.85
CA MET A 119 3.67 14.00 -12.85
C MET A 119 4.65 12.90 -12.46
N TYR A 120 4.29 12.04 -11.50
CA TYR A 120 5.12 10.90 -11.11
C TYR A 120 5.22 9.90 -12.26
N LEU A 121 4.10 9.56 -12.89
CA LEU A 121 4.05 8.65 -14.04
C LEU A 121 4.85 9.19 -15.23
N ASN A 122 4.74 10.49 -15.51
CA ASN A 122 5.47 11.13 -16.60
C ASN A 122 6.98 11.07 -16.39
N VAL A 123 7.45 11.31 -15.17
CA VAL A 123 8.87 11.18 -14.84
C VAL A 123 9.35 9.73 -14.99
N LEU A 124 8.55 8.78 -14.51
CA LEU A 124 8.87 7.35 -14.64
C LEU A 124 8.98 6.93 -16.12
N LYS A 125 8.01 7.33 -16.95
CA LYS A 125 7.95 7.02 -18.39
C LYS A 125 9.09 7.68 -19.17
N LYS A 126 9.38 8.96 -18.92
CA LYS A 126 10.49 9.67 -19.58
C LYS A 126 11.83 9.01 -19.30
N ARG A 127 12.09 8.64 -18.04
CA ARG A 127 13.33 7.95 -17.65
C ARG A 127 13.47 6.55 -18.29
N SER A 128 12.36 5.91 -18.66
CA SER A 128 12.37 4.65 -19.40
C SER A 128 12.79 4.83 -20.87
N LEU A 129 12.46 5.99 -21.47
CA LEU A 129 12.78 6.30 -22.87
C LEU A 129 14.26 6.68 -23.08
N ASP A 130 14.89 7.31 -22.08
CA ASP A 130 16.30 7.72 -22.11
C ASP A 130 17.30 6.55 -21.92
N LYS A 131 16.80 5.32 -21.74
CA LYS A 131 17.62 4.10 -21.57
C LYS A 131 17.80 3.29 -22.87
N LYS A 132 17.54 3.88 -24.05
CA LYS A 132 17.77 3.25 -25.36
C LYS A 132 19.11 3.65 -25.96
#